data_AF-A0A7Y2Q7A7-F1
#
_entry.id   AF-A0A7Y2Q7A7-F1
#
_cell.length_a   1.000
_cell.length_b   1.000
_cell.length_c   1.000
_cell.angle_alpha   90.00
_cell.angle_beta   90.00
_cell.angle_gamma   90.00
#
_symmetry.space_group_name_H-M   'P 1'
#
loop_
_entity.id
_entity.type
_entity.pdbx_description
1 polymer ?
#
loop_
_entity_poly.entity_id
_entity_poly.type
_entity_poly.pdbx_seq_one_letter_code
_entity_poly.pdbx_strand_id
1 'polypeptide(L)'
;MDKLLISYYGDDFTGSTDVMEALASNGIATALFLDIPTADILARFKGCQAIGIAGTSRSETTAWMQQHLTPAFEWLKSLGAEICHYKVCSTFDSSAEIGSIGKAIEIGRTTFAQPIVPVIVGAPQLKRYTAFGNLFAAYQGHIYRIDRHPVMRCHPVTPMDEADLAAHLAKQTRLPVAVADLVALTSANADARIDELASNSEGIVLIDVESEATQVAAGKQLLRLTSKSSSFVAGSSGVEYALLSAWRQNGVIGQGSIEFADVGPVDRLAVVSGSVSPTTERQIRNAVHDGFETIAIDPLALVSEDSERCADEAVQSGTRKLKQGKSVIFYTALGPSADVGVHIDMVAGARHKLGNVLGSVLRRLIESEGLSRAVIAGGDTSSHALRQLKIDALTTLLPLPHTPGSPLCLAHGSYGPTNGLQIALKGGQVGSDGYFAQIRDGRKN
;
A
#
# COMPACT_ATOMS: atom_id res chain seq x y z
N MET A 1 9.00 25.12 -10.34
CA MET A 1 8.62 23.75 -9.95
C MET A 1 7.25 23.88 -9.36
N ASP A 2 6.29 23.07 -9.82
CA ASP A 2 5.00 23.00 -9.15
C ASP A 2 5.22 22.60 -7.69
N LYS A 3 4.47 23.23 -6.78
CA LYS A 3 4.63 23.03 -5.34
C LYS A 3 4.35 21.56 -5.00
N LEU A 4 5.27 20.90 -4.29
CA LEU A 4 5.07 19.54 -3.79
C LEU A 4 4.00 19.57 -2.69
N LEU A 5 2.87 18.92 -2.93
CA LEU A 5 1.72 18.94 -2.04
C LEU A 5 1.91 17.94 -0.88
N ILE A 6 2.35 16.73 -1.21
CA ILE A 6 2.45 15.64 -0.24
C ILE A 6 3.69 14.78 -0.49
N SER A 7 4.41 14.47 0.57
CA SER A 7 5.35 13.36 0.60
C SER A 7 4.79 12.26 1.50
N TYR A 8 5.11 10.99 1.26
CA TYR A 8 4.59 9.93 2.11
C TYR A 8 5.53 8.73 2.24
N TYR A 9 5.38 8.02 3.35
CA TYR A 9 5.95 6.69 3.57
C TYR A 9 4.80 5.73 3.84
N GLY A 10 4.61 4.70 3.01
CA GLY A 10 3.68 3.62 3.33
C GLY A 10 4.36 2.52 4.14
N ASP A 11 3.70 2.05 5.20
CA ASP A 11 4.16 0.95 6.04
C ASP A 11 4.19 -0.40 5.34
N ASP A 12 3.48 -0.52 4.22
CA ASP A 12 3.54 -1.62 3.28
C ASP A 12 3.45 -1.15 1.81
N PHE A 13 3.68 -2.09 0.91
CA PHE A 13 3.65 -1.83 -0.51
C PHE A 13 2.24 -1.53 -1.03
N THR A 14 1.24 -2.36 -0.70
CA THR A 14 -0.14 -2.22 -1.21
C THR A 14 -0.81 -0.93 -0.73
N GLY A 15 -0.56 -0.50 0.51
CA GLY A 15 -1.02 0.77 1.02
C GLY A 15 -0.31 1.96 0.37
N SER A 16 0.94 1.80 -0.06
CA SER A 16 1.66 2.84 -0.81
C SER A 16 1.10 3.03 -2.21
N THR A 17 0.78 1.95 -2.91
CA THR A 17 0.14 2.03 -4.23
C THR A 17 -1.29 2.54 -4.16
N ASP A 18 -2.01 2.30 -3.06
CA ASP A 18 -3.33 2.88 -2.79
C ASP A 18 -3.27 4.42 -2.71
N VAL A 19 -2.27 4.98 -2.02
CA VAL A 19 -2.01 6.43 -1.98
C VAL A 19 -1.69 6.96 -3.38
N MET A 20 -0.77 6.30 -4.09
CA MET A 20 -0.39 6.69 -5.45
C MET A 20 -1.58 6.68 -6.42
N GLU A 21 -2.43 5.65 -6.34
CA GLU A 21 -3.63 5.51 -7.13
C GLU A 21 -4.65 6.60 -6.80
N ALA A 22 -4.92 6.83 -5.50
CA ALA A 22 -5.86 7.85 -5.05
C ALA A 22 -5.43 9.24 -5.53
N LEU A 23 -4.16 9.60 -5.38
CA LEU A 23 -3.65 10.91 -5.81
C LEU A 23 -3.65 11.07 -7.33
N ALA A 24 -3.10 10.09 -8.07
CA ALA A 24 -3.03 10.13 -9.52
C ALA A 24 -4.43 10.18 -10.18
N SER A 25 -5.40 9.42 -9.63
CA SER A 25 -6.79 9.40 -10.12
C SER A 25 -7.49 10.76 -10.00
N ASN A 26 -6.98 11.63 -9.14
CA ASN A 26 -7.52 12.96 -8.87
C ASN A 26 -6.58 14.07 -9.39
N GLY A 27 -5.68 13.74 -10.32
CA GLY A 27 -4.85 14.70 -11.06
C GLY A 27 -3.59 15.18 -10.37
N ILE A 28 -3.18 14.49 -9.30
CA ILE A 28 -1.92 14.77 -8.62
C ILE A 28 -0.87 13.79 -9.17
N ALA A 29 0.03 14.29 -10.01
CA ALA A 29 1.13 13.49 -10.55
C ALA A 29 1.97 12.93 -9.39
N THR A 30 2.04 11.61 -9.29
CA THR A 30 2.62 10.91 -8.13
C THR A 30 3.67 9.89 -8.57
N ALA A 31 4.83 9.90 -7.91
CA ALA A 31 5.83 8.85 -8.03
C ALA A 31 6.01 8.14 -6.70
N LEU A 32 6.08 6.81 -6.75
CA LEU A 32 6.33 5.94 -5.60
C LEU A 32 7.69 5.26 -5.77
N PHE A 33 8.65 5.60 -4.90
CA PHE A 33 9.97 4.97 -4.89
C PHE A 33 10.01 3.72 -4.02
N LEU A 34 10.85 2.75 -4.37
CA LEU A 34 11.03 1.52 -3.57
C LEU A 34 12.07 1.66 -2.45
N ASP A 35 12.89 2.70 -2.53
CA ASP A 35 13.88 3.11 -1.54
C ASP A 35 14.14 4.62 -1.70
N ILE A 36 14.96 5.23 -0.86
CA ILE A 36 15.44 6.60 -1.06
C ILE A 36 16.19 6.66 -2.40
N PRO A 37 15.67 7.40 -3.41
CA PRO A 37 16.26 7.41 -4.74
C PRO A 37 17.58 8.19 -4.76
N THR A 38 18.44 7.85 -5.72
CA THR A 38 19.57 8.72 -6.09
C THR A 38 19.07 10.03 -6.68
N ALA A 39 19.92 11.06 -6.69
CA ALA A 39 19.59 12.37 -7.26
C ALA A 39 19.18 12.28 -8.74
N ASP A 40 19.83 11.40 -9.52
CA ASP A 40 19.53 11.21 -10.95
C ASP A 40 18.15 10.59 -11.18
N ILE A 41 17.77 9.60 -10.37
CA ILE A 41 16.44 9.01 -10.42
C ILE A 41 15.38 10.03 -9.99
N LEU A 42 15.60 10.72 -8.87
CA LEU A 42 14.67 11.75 -8.38
C LEU A 42 14.45 12.87 -9.42
N ALA A 43 15.50 13.27 -10.14
CA ALA A 43 15.43 14.32 -11.15
C ALA A 43 14.47 14.00 -12.31
N ARG A 44 14.17 12.72 -12.57
CA ARG A 44 13.19 12.28 -13.58
C ARG A 44 11.74 12.62 -13.20
N PHE A 45 11.48 12.90 -11.91
CA PHE A 45 10.14 13.10 -11.36
C PHE A 45 9.88 14.53 -10.85
N LYS A 46 10.65 15.52 -11.32
CA LYS A 46 10.52 16.94 -10.93
C LYS A 46 9.13 17.56 -11.17
N GLY A 47 8.31 16.95 -12.05
CA GLY A 47 6.93 17.38 -12.31
C GLY A 47 5.88 16.72 -11.40
N CYS A 48 6.28 15.81 -10.50
CA CYS A 48 5.35 15.20 -9.56
C CYS A 48 5.02 16.16 -8.42
N GLN A 49 3.73 16.20 -8.05
CA GLN A 49 3.21 16.94 -6.90
C GLN A 49 3.11 16.06 -5.66
N ALA A 50 3.32 14.75 -5.80
CA ALA A 50 3.41 13.81 -4.71
C ALA A 50 4.57 12.82 -4.87
N ILE A 51 5.29 12.56 -3.78
CA ILE A 51 6.45 11.65 -3.75
C ILE A 51 6.32 10.68 -2.58
N GLY A 52 6.32 9.39 -2.87
CA GLY A 52 6.20 8.32 -1.87
C GLY A 52 7.45 7.44 -1.74
N ILE A 53 7.59 6.80 -0.58
CA ILE A 53 8.44 5.61 -0.39
C ILE A 53 7.54 4.42 -0.02
N ALA A 54 7.69 3.31 -0.75
CA ALA A 54 7.07 2.04 -0.45
C ALA A 54 7.88 1.30 0.63
N GLY A 55 7.44 1.40 1.87
CA GLY A 55 8.08 0.79 3.02
C GLY A 55 7.63 -0.63 3.32
N THR A 56 8.18 -1.16 4.41
CA THR A 56 7.89 -2.49 4.96
C THR A 56 7.72 -2.48 6.48
N SER A 57 7.62 -1.28 7.08
CA SER A 57 7.70 -1.11 8.52
C SER A 57 6.58 -1.81 9.30
N ARG A 58 5.45 -2.18 8.67
CA ARG A 58 4.36 -2.93 9.31
C ARG A 58 4.80 -4.29 9.87
N SER A 59 5.74 -4.97 9.21
CA SER A 59 6.24 -6.29 9.64
C SER A 59 7.50 -6.20 10.49
N GLU A 60 7.95 -4.99 10.83
CA GLU A 60 9.27 -4.77 11.43
C GLU A 60 9.18 -4.36 12.91
N THR A 61 10.25 -4.64 13.65
CA THR A 61 10.33 -4.32 15.08
C THR A 61 10.46 -2.81 15.33
N THR A 62 10.08 -2.34 16.52
CA THR A 62 10.27 -0.92 16.90
C THR A 62 11.73 -0.45 16.83
N ALA A 63 12.70 -1.33 17.09
CA ALA A 63 14.12 -1.05 16.95
C ALA A 63 14.51 -0.84 15.47
N TRP A 64 14.02 -1.72 14.58
CA TRP A 64 14.18 -1.55 13.14
C TRP A 64 13.54 -0.24 12.67
N MET A 65 12.32 0.05 13.13
CA MET A 65 11.60 1.28 12.78
C MET A 65 12.39 2.53 13.20
N GLN A 66 12.97 2.55 14.41
CA GLN A 66 13.81 3.66 14.86
C GLN A 66 15.02 3.87 13.95
N GLN A 67 15.65 2.80 13.49
CA GLN A 67 16.84 2.87 12.64
C GLN A 67 16.51 3.29 11.19
N HIS A 68 15.37 2.86 10.65
CA HIS A 68 15.08 2.99 9.22
C HIS A 68 14.03 4.08 8.91
N LEU A 69 13.06 4.35 9.79
CA LEU A 69 12.09 5.41 9.58
C LEU A 69 12.67 6.80 9.81
N THR A 70 13.62 6.97 10.74
CA THR A 70 14.28 8.26 10.97
C THR A 70 14.92 8.83 9.68
N PRO A 71 15.85 8.13 9.00
CA PRO A 71 16.42 8.64 7.77
C PRO A 71 15.39 8.78 6.63
N ALA A 72 14.39 7.90 6.56
CA ALA A 72 13.32 8.01 5.56
C ALA A 72 12.47 9.28 5.76
N PHE A 73 12.08 9.57 7.01
CA PHE A 73 11.31 10.77 7.36
C PHE A 73 12.14 12.04 7.22
N GLU A 74 13.43 12.02 7.54
CA GLU A 74 14.34 13.14 7.28
C GLU A 74 14.45 13.44 5.78
N TRP A 75 14.58 12.40 4.96
CA TRP A 75 14.60 12.56 3.51
C TRP A 75 13.26 13.11 2.99
N LEU A 76 12.12 12.55 3.40
CA LEU A 76 10.79 13.04 3.01
C LEU A 76 10.52 14.48 3.46
N LYS A 77 11.00 14.85 4.66
CA LYS A 77 10.96 16.23 5.17
C LYS A 77 11.77 17.16 4.29
N SER A 78 12.97 16.73 3.86
CA SER A 78 13.88 17.54 3.03
C SER A 78 13.28 17.91 1.66
N LEU A 79 12.29 17.16 1.18
CA LEU A 79 11.58 17.46 -0.06
C LEU A 79 10.69 18.72 0.04
N GLY A 80 10.39 19.20 1.25
CA GLY A 80 9.62 20.43 1.46
C GLY A 80 8.14 20.34 1.06
N ALA A 81 7.55 19.15 1.06
CA ALA A 81 6.12 18.99 0.85
C ALA A 81 5.31 19.74 1.93
N GLU A 82 4.09 20.18 1.61
CA GLU A 82 3.19 20.78 2.61
C GLU A 82 2.89 19.78 3.74
N ILE A 83 2.61 18.54 3.35
CA ILE A 83 2.29 17.44 4.25
C ILE A 83 3.24 16.27 4.01
N CYS A 84 3.69 15.64 5.09
CA CYS A 84 4.36 14.35 5.07
C CYS A 84 3.47 13.30 5.74
N HIS A 85 3.01 12.29 5.01
CA HIS A 85 2.09 11.29 5.52
C HIS A 85 2.81 9.97 5.83
N TYR A 86 2.72 9.49 7.07
CA TYR A 86 2.96 8.09 7.39
C TYR A 86 1.69 7.27 7.17
N LYS A 87 1.63 6.61 6.03
CA LYS A 87 0.50 5.80 5.57
C LYS A 87 0.53 4.42 6.22
N VAL A 88 -0.57 4.07 6.89
CA VAL A 88 -0.81 2.80 7.58
C VAL A 88 -1.98 2.02 6.97
N CYS A 89 -2.16 0.76 7.36
CA CYS A 89 -3.32 -0.02 6.96
C CYS A 89 -4.64 0.62 7.40
N SER A 90 -5.70 0.53 6.59
CA SER A 90 -7.02 1.07 6.93
C SER A 90 -7.73 0.30 8.06
N THR A 91 -7.25 -0.90 8.37
CA THR A 91 -7.66 -1.70 9.54
C THR A 91 -6.75 -1.51 10.75
N PHE A 92 -5.79 -0.57 10.67
CA PHE A 92 -4.92 -0.12 11.76
C PHE A 92 -3.99 -1.20 12.35
N ASP A 93 -3.66 -2.19 11.52
CA ASP A 93 -2.76 -3.31 11.78
C ASP A 93 -1.46 -2.88 12.45
N SER A 94 -1.35 -3.12 13.77
CA SER A 94 -0.18 -2.73 14.55
C SER A 94 -0.15 -3.41 15.91
N SER A 95 1.03 -3.46 16.52
CA SER A 95 1.22 -3.94 17.89
C SER A 95 2.25 -3.07 18.62
N ALA A 96 2.47 -3.33 19.91
CA ALA A 96 3.48 -2.61 20.69
C ALA A 96 4.91 -2.83 20.17
N GLU A 97 5.21 -4.03 19.66
CA GLU A 97 6.57 -4.46 19.32
C GLU A 97 6.84 -4.54 17.81
N ILE A 98 5.81 -4.86 17.01
CA ILE A 98 5.88 -5.07 15.56
C ILE A 98 4.91 -4.12 14.86
N GLY A 99 5.39 -3.40 13.84
CA GLY A 99 4.55 -2.50 13.03
C GLY A 99 3.90 -1.40 13.87
N SER A 100 4.58 -0.92 14.91
CA SER A 100 4.02 0.00 15.89
C SER A 100 3.78 1.38 15.29
N ILE A 101 2.51 1.70 15.05
CA ILE A 101 2.07 3.01 14.57
C ILE A 101 2.42 4.09 15.60
N GLY A 102 2.26 3.79 16.89
CA GLY A 102 2.69 4.68 17.98
C GLY A 102 4.18 5.03 17.86
N LYS A 103 5.03 4.03 17.60
CA LYS A 103 6.47 4.27 17.41
C LYS A 103 6.77 5.13 16.18
N ALA A 104 6.11 4.88 15.06
CA ALA A 104 6.27 5.71 13.86
C ALA A 104 5.85 7.17 14.11
N ILE A 105 4.74 7.38 14.83
CA ILE A 105 4.26 8.71 15.21
C ILE A 105 5.28 9.43 16.11
N GLU A 106 5.88 8.76 17.09
CA GLU A 106 6.94 9.34 17.93
C GLU A 106 8.14 9.82 17.10
N ILE A 107 8.59 9.00 16.15
CA ILE A 107 9.70 9.32 15.25
C ILE A 107 9.33 10.52 14.39
N GLY A 108 8.18 10.48 13.69
CA GLY A 108 7.72 11.57 12.85
C GLY A 108 7.52 12.88 13.62
N ARG A 109 6.87 12.83 14.79
CA ARG A 109 6.72 13.98 15.69
C ARG A 109 8.06 14.63 16.02
N THR A 110 9.07 13.80 16.32
CA THR A 110 10.43 14.27 16.65
C THR A 110 11.12 14.86 15.43
N THR A 111 11.17 14.13 14.31
CA THR A 111 11.81 14.54 13.07
C THR A 111 11.24 15.85 12.53
N PHE A 112 9.92 16.03 12.64
CA PHE A 112 9.23 17.23 12.16
C PHE A 112 9.08 18.33 13.23
N ALA A 113 9.55 18.11 14.45
CA ALA A 113 9.49 19.04 15.58
C ALA A 113 8.07 19.58 15.84
N GLN A 114 7.10 18.66 15.89
CA GLN A 114 5.68 18.98 16.01
C GLN A 114 5.18 18.74 17.43
N PRO A 115 4.32 19.61 17.99
CA PRO A 115 3.66 19.30 19.26
C PRO A 115 2.59 18.22 19.08
N ILE A 116 1.86 18.26 17.96
CA ILE A 116 0.73 17.39 17.64
C ILE A 116 0.94 16.62 16.33
N VAL A 117 0.35 15.44 16.23
CA VAL A 117 0.24 14.66 14.99
C VAL A 117 -1.23 14.36 14.71
N PRO A 118 -1.81 14.95 13.66
CA PRO A 118 -3.15 14.59 13.19
C PRO A 118 -3.17 13.15 12.67
N VAL A 119 -4.24 12.41 12.99
CA VAL A 119 -4.46 11.04 12.53
C VAL A 119 -5.84 10.89 11.91
N ILE A 120 -5.92 10.35 10.69
CA ILE A 120 -7.19 10.01 10.01
C ILE A 120 -7.13 8.55 9.56
N VAL A 121 -8.07 7.72 10.03
CA VAL A 121 -8.13 6.29 9.66
C VAL A 121 -9.36 5.97 8.83
N GLY A 122 -10.50 6.62 9.07
CA GLY A 122 -11.73 6.38 8.31
C GLY A 122 -11.58 6.73 6.83
N ALA A 123 -11.99 5.80 5.97
CA ALA A 123 -11.97 5.90 4.52
C ALA A 123 -13.26 5.24 3.97
N PRO A 124 -14.36 5.99 3.82
CA PRO A 124 -15.65 5.46 3.36
C PRO A 124 -15.57 4.75 2.00
N GLN A 125 -14.66 5.18 1.12
CA GLN A 125 -14.37 4.56 -0.17
C GLN A 125 -13.95 3.08 -0.02
N LEU A 126 -13.24 2.79 1.08
CA LEU A 126 -12.82 1.44 1.44
C LEU A 126 -13.77 0.77 2.44
N LYS A 127 -14.90 1.40 2.78
CA LYS A 127 -15.83 0.94 3.82
C LYS A 127 -15.15 0.76 5.18
N ARG A 128 -14.25 1.69 5.51
CA ARG A 128 -13.64 1.85 6.84
C ARG A 128 -14.15 3.14 7.45
N TYR A 129 -14.57 3.10 8.70
CA TYR A 129 -15.24 4.21 9.36
C TYR A 129 -14.68 4.38 10.77
N THR A 130 -14.53 5.62 11.22
CA THR A 130 -14.22 5.94 12.61
C THR A 130 -15.32 6.81 13.20
N ALA A 131 -15.81 6.41 14.39
CA ALA A 131 -16.85 7.11 15.11
C ALA A 131 -16.61 7.02 16.62
N PHE A 132 -16.55 8.16 17.29
CA PHE A 132 -16.14 8.32 18.69
C PHE A 132 -14.82 7.59 18.98
N GLY A 133 -13.84 7.74 18.07
CA GLY A 133 -12.53 7.09 18.15
C GLY A 133 -12.53 5.58 17.88
N ASN A 134 -13.69 4.96 17.66
CA ASN A 134 -13.81 3.53 17.40
C ASN A 134 -13.72 3.22 15.90
N LEU A 135 -12.94 2.21 15.51
CA LEU A 135 -12.79 1.76 14.14
C LEU A 135 -13.79 0.66 13.75
N PHE A 136 -14.37 0.81 12.58
CA PHE A 136 -15.28 -0.14 11.93
C PHE A 136 -14.80 -0.46 10.52
N ALA A 137 -15.00 -1.71 10.08
CA ALA A 137 -14.66 -2.15 8.74
C ALA A 137 -15.70 -3.14 8.20
N ALA A 138 -15.99 -3.03 6.90
CA ALA A 138 -16.90 -3.94 6.23
C ALA A 138 -16.21 -5.23 5.75
N TYR A 139 -16.90 -6.35 5.92
CA TYR A 139 -16.52 -7.65 5.37
C TYR A 139 -17.76 -8.42 4.91
N GLN A 140 -17.73 -8.91 3.66
CA GLN A 140 -18.85 -9.65 3.06
C GLN A 140 -20.22 -8.98 3.25
N GLY A 141 -20.29 -7.68 2.95
CA GLY A 141 -21.52 -6.88 3.01
C GLY A 141 -21.97 -6.43 4.40
N HIS A 142 -21.27 -6.83 5.47
CA HIS A 142 -21.60 -6.45 6.85
C HIS A 142 -20.53 -5.56 7.45
N ILE A 143 -20.91 -4.58 8.27
CA ILE A 143 -20.00 -3.70 8.99
C ILE A 143 -19.75 -4.27 10.38
N TYR A 144 -18.48 -4.42 10.75
CA TYR A 144 -18.05 -4.88 12.07
C TYR A 144 -17.26 -3.78 12.76
N ARG A 145 -17.41 -3.66 14.08
CA ARG A 145 -16.32 -3.07 14.89
C ARG A 145 -15.07 -3.91 14.68
N ILE A 146 -13.91 -3.27 14.59
CA ILE A 146 -12.68 -3.96 14.17
C ILE A 146 -12.28 -5.10 15.13
N ASP A 147 -12.53 -4.95 16.42
CA ASP A 147 -12.35 -5.95 17.49
C ASP A 147 -13.25 -7.19 17.37
N ARG A 148 -14.29 -7.11 16.53
CA ARG A 148 -15.23 -8.21 16.22
C ARG A 148 -15.15 -8.66 14.77
N HIS A 149 -14.27 -8.05 13.98
CA HIS A 149 -14.14 -8.35 12.57
C HIS A 149 -13.60 -9.79 12.40
N PRO A 150 -14.26 -10.66 11.59
CA PRO A 150 -13.92 -12.08 11.51
C PRO A 150 -12.45 -12.38 11.15
N VAL A 151 -11.87 -11.55 10.28
CA VAL A 151 -10.45 -11.64 9.89
C VAL A 151 -9.53 -10.90 10.86
N MET A 152 -9.72 -9.59 11.05
CA MET A 152 -8.77 -8.74 11.78
C MET A 152 -8.59 -9.09 13.25
N ARG A 153 -9.65 -9.56 13.94
CA ARG A 153 -9.53 -10.02 15.33
C ARG A 153 -8.54 -11.18 15.50
N CYS A 154 -8.41 -12.01 14.47
CA CYS A 154 -7.54 -13.19 14.47
C CYS A 154 -6.35 -13.02 13.51
N HIS A 155 -5.98 -11.77 13.17
CA HIS A 155 -4.84 -11.52 12.30
C HIS A 155 -3.56 -12.15 12.91
N PRO A 156 -2.77 -12.91 12.15
CA PRO A 156 -1.71 -13.75 12.71
C PRO A 156 -0.55 -12.98 13.36
N VAL A 157 -0.35 -11.72 12.96
CA VAL A 157 0.76 -10.89 13.47
C VAL A 157 0.26 -9.76 14.37
N THR A 158 -0.84 -9.12 13.98
CA THR A 158 -1.37 -7.90 14.61
C THR A 158 -2.88 -8.04 14.84
N PRO A 159 -3.31 -8.99 15.69
CA PRO A 159 -4.73 -9.19 15.97
C PRO A 159 -5.34 -7.91 16.56
N MET A 160 -6.40 -7.41 15.93
CA MET A 160 -7.12 -6.24 16.39
C MET A 160 -8.15 -6.68 17.43
N ASP A 161 -7.79 -6.57 18.72
CA ASP A 161 -8.64 -6.92 19.86
C ASP A 161 -9.32 -5.71 20.52
N GLU A 162 -8.99 -4.51 20.04
CA GLU A 162 -9.50 -3.23 20.51
C GLU A 162 -9.96 -2.39 19.31
N ALA A 163 -11.14 -1.78 19.43
CA ALA A 163 -11.69 -0.91 18.42
C ALA A 163 -11.48 0.57 18.72
N ASP A 164 -11.37 0.94 19.99
CA ASP A 164 -10.99 2.28 20.40
C ASP A 164 -9.51 2.53 20.02
N LEU A 165 -9.30 3.36 19.00
CA LEU A 165 -7.97 3.62 18.49
C LEU A 165 -7.07 4.39 19.47
N ALA A 166 -7.66 5.17 20.39
CA ALA A 166 -6.89 5.82 21.44
C ALA A 166 -6.36 4.78 22.44
N ALA A 167 -7.21 3.84 22.86
CA ALA A 167 -6.81 2.73 23.72
C ALA A 167 -5.79 1.81 23.03
N HIS A 168 -5.96 1.54 21.73
CA HIS A 168 -5.02 0.75 20.95
C HIS A 168 -3.65 1.43 20.83
N LEU A 169 -3.60 2.74 20.56
CA LEU A 169 -2.35 3.50 20.51
C LEU A 169 -1.67 3.63 21.88
N ALA A 170 -2.43 3.69 22.97
CA ALA A 170 -1.88 3.72 24.33
C ALA A 170 -1.08 2.44 24.68
N LYS A 171 -1.31 1.33 23.98
CA LYS A 171 -0.48 0.11 24.08
C LYS A 171 0.89 0.28 23.40
N GLN A 172 1.05 1.27 22.52
CA GLN A 172 2.21 1.44 21.62
C GLN A 172 3.05 2.67 21.93
N THR A 173 2.46 3.71 22.50
CA THR A 173 3.12 4.99 22.81
C THR A 173 2.54 5.61 24.08
N ARG A 174 3.31 6.51 24.71
CA ARG A 174 2.87 7.33 25.84
C ARG A 174 2.26 8.68 25.42
N LEU A 175 2.25 8.99 24.13
CA LEU A 175 1.64 10.21 23.64
C LEU A 175 0.12 10.18 23.94
N PRO A 176 -0.46 11.24 24.54
CA PRO A 176 -1.89 11.33 24.75
C PRO A 176 -2.61 11.42 23.39
N VAL A 177 -3.79 10.80 23.33
CA VAL A 177 -4.66 10.83 22.14
C VAL A 177 -5.91 11.62 22.48
N ALA A 178 -6.14 12.72 21.78
CA ALA A 178 -7.40 13.45 21.79
C ALA A 178 -8.23 13.05 20.57
N VAL A 179 -9.54 12.88 20.76
CA VAL A 179 -10.46 12.50 19.68
C VAL A 179 -11.28 13.73 19.26
N ALA A 180 -11.07 14.16 18.02
CA ALA A 180 -11.95 15.07 17.31
C ALA A 180 -13.13 14.25 16.76
N ASP A 181 -14.11 14.01 17.64
CA ASP A 181 -15.26 13.16 17.33
C ASP A 181 -16.24 13.80 16.34
N LEU A 182 -17.20 12.99 15.89
CA LEU A 182 -18.23 13.41 14.93
C LEU A 182 -19.08 14.61 15.40
N VAL A 183 -19.32 14.73 16.72
CA VAL A 183 -20.11 15.84 17.29
C VAL A 183 -19.29 17.13 17.29
N ALA A 184 -18.00 17.05 17.62
CA ALA A 184 -17.09 18.18 17.51
C ALA A 184 -16.95 18.66 16.06
N LEU A 185 -16.74 17.73 15.12
CA LEU A 185 -16.54 18.02 13.70
C LEU A 185 -17.76 18.66 13.01
N THR A 186 -18.97 18.31 13.44
CA THR A 186 -20.22 18.81 12.84
C THR A 186 -20.82 20.01 13.59
N SER A 187 -20.20 20.44 14.69
CA SER A 187 -20.67 21.57 15.48
C SER A 187 -20.51 22.91 14.74
N ALA A 188 -21.39 23.87 15.03
CA ALA A 188 -21.30 25.22 14.46
C ALA A 188 -19.99 25.95 14.81
N ASN A 189 -19.35 25.56 15.92
CA ASN A 189 -18.06 26.07 16.38
C ASN A 189 -16.94 25.02 16.28
N ALA A 190 -17.02 24.10 15.30
CA ALA A 190 -16.06 23.02 15.11
C ALA A 190 -14.61 23.51 15.14
N ASP A 191 -14.32 24.58 14.39
CA ASP A 191 -12.97 25.15 14.30
C ASP A 191 -12.36 25.45 15.68
N ALA A 192 -13.10 26.13 16.55
CA ALA A 192 -12.63 26.47 17.91
C ALA A 192 -12.48 25.24 18.81
N ARG A 193 -13.38 24.27 18.70
CA ARG A 193 -13.30 23.02 19.48
C ARG A 193 -12.08 22.18 19.08
N ILE A 194 -11.80 22.10 17.78
CA ILE A 194 -10.61 21.38 17.29
C ILE A 194 -9.33 22.10 17.72
N ASP A 195 -9.31 23.44 17.68
CA ASP A 195 -8.17 24.23 18.15
C ASP A 195 -7.91 24.02 19.65
N GLU A 196 -8.96 23.93 20.46
CA GLU A 196 -8.87 23.63 21.90
C GLU A 196 -8.30 22.23 22.16
N LEU A 197 -8.81 21.21 21.44
CA LEU A 197 -8.29 19.83 21.53
C LEU A 197 -6.80 19.76 21.17
N ALA A 198 -6.42 20.44 20.08
CA ALA A 198 -5.04 20.50 19.59
C ALA A 198 -4.10 21.28 20.53
N SER A 199 -4.60 22.33 21.20
CA SER A 199 -3.79 23.15 22.11
C SER A 199 -3.59 22.50 23.47
N ASN A 200 -4.56 21.72 23.95
CA ASN A 200 -4.51 21.06 25.26
C ASN A 200 -3.77 19.71 25.25
N SER A 201 -3.37 19.21 24.07
CA SER A 201 -2.82 17.86 23.92
C SER A 201 -1.51 17.90 23.14
N GLU A 202 -0.37 17.83 23.84
CA GLU A 202 0.89 17.49 23.18
C GLU A 202 0.89 16.00 22.83
N GLY A 203 0.46 15.63 21.62
CA GLY A 203 0.36 14.22 21.25
C GLY A 203 -0.34 13.99 19.92
N ILE A 204 -1.42 13.22 19.94
CA ILE A 204 -2.13 12.76 18.76
C ILE A 204 -3.53 13.37 18.75
N VAL A 205 -3.96 13.89 17.59
CA VAL A 205 -5.35 14.30 17.37
C VAL A 205 -5.97 13.33 16.36
N LEU A 206 -6.75 12.37 16.84
CA LEU A 206 -7.48 11.43 16.01
C LEU A 206 -8.78 12.08 15.52
N ILE A 207 -8.97 12.15 14.21
CA ILE A 207 -10.13 12.79 13.59
C ILE A 207 -11.05 11.71 13.03
N ASP A 208 -12.30 11.72 13.46
CA ASP A 208 -13.31 10.76 13.01
C ASP A 208 -13.80 11.02 11.58
N VAL A 209 -14.09 9.93 10.87
CA VAL A 209 -14.66 9.95 9.51
C VAL A 209 -15.59 8.76 9.34
N GLU A 210 -16.90 9.01 9.22
CA GLU A 210 -17.91 7.97 8.95
C GLU A 210 -18.57 8.09 7.58
N SER A 211 -18.56 9.27 6.99
CA SER A 211 -19.26 9.63 5.76
C SER A 211 -18.44 10.61 4.93
N GLU A 212 -18.85 10.80 3.68
CA GLU A 212 -18.29 11.83 2.80
C GLU A 212 -18.34 13.23 3.44
N ALA A 213 -19.46 13.59 4.07
CA ALA A 213 -19.61 14.88 4.75
C ALA A 213 -18.60 15.07 5.89
N THR A 214 -18.38 14.03 6.69
CA THR A 214 -17.37 14.08 7.77
C THR A 214 -15.94 14.00 7.25
N GLN A 215 -15.71 13.35 6.10
CA GLN A 215 -14.40 13.32 5.43
C GLN A 215 -14.02 14.70 4.88
N VAL A 216 -14.99 15.42 4.33
CA VAL A 216 -14.84 16.83 3.94
C VAL A 216 -14.47 17.69 5.15
N ALA A 217 -15.20 17.54 6.27
CA ALA A 217 -14.92 18.28 7.49
C ALA A 217 -13.52 17.94 8.05
N ALA A 218 -13.13 16.67 8.06
CA ALA A 218 -11.82 16.22 8.48
C ALA A 218 -10.71 16.80 7.60
N GLY A 219 -10.89 16.88 6.28
CA GLY A 219 -9.95 17.51 5.36
C GLY A 219 -9.74 19.01 5.64
N LYS A 220 -10.84 19.74 5.90
CA LYS A 220 -10.78 21.14 6.34
C LYS A 220 -9.95 21.28 7.62
N GLN A 221 -10.24 20.46 8.64
CA GLN A 221 -9.53 20.52 9.92
C GLN A 221 -8.06 20.12 9.78
N LEU A 222 -7.76 19.10 8.96
CA LEU A 222 -6.40 18.69 8.68
C LEU A 222 -5.57 19.85 8.14
N LEU A 223 -6.05 20.56 7.10
CA LEU A 223 -5.36 21.72 6.56
C LEU A 223 -5.18 22.86 7.58
N ARG A 224 -6.16 23.09 8.47
CA ARG A 224 -6.04 24.10 9.54
C ARG A 224 -4.91 23.74 10.51
N LEU A 225 -4.88 22.48 10.95
CA LEU A 225 -3.88 21.95 11.88
C LEU A 225 -2.48 21.87 11.25
N THR A 226 -2.38 21.68 9.93
CA THR A 226 -1.12 21.52 9.18
C THR A 226 -0.72 22.78 8.41
N SER A 227 -1.18 23.97 8.81
CA SER A 227 -0.94 25.22 8.07
C SER A 227 0.52 25.69 8.03
N LYS A 228 1.42 25.03 8.77
CA LYS A 228 2.88 25.20 8.66
C LYS A 228 3.43 24.24 7.59
N SER A 229 4.35 24.73 6.75
CA SER A 229 5.04 23.91 5.75
C SER A 229 5.72 22.70 6.39
N SER A 230 5.65 21.53 5.74
CA SER A 230 6.21 20.26 6.21
C SER A 230 5.59 19.74 7.51
N SER A 231 4.26 19.65 7.54
CA SER A 231 3.56 19.01 8.66
C SER A 231 3.48 17.49 8.48
N PHE A 232 3.85 16.73 9.50
CA PHE A 232 3.74 15.29 9.51
C PHE A 232 2.39 14.81 10.08
N VAL A 233 1.76 13.90 9.37
CA VAL A 233 0.46 13.30 9.68
C VAL A 233 0.58 11.78 9.58
N ALA A 234 -0.31 11.04 10.22
CA ALA A 234 -0.37 9.58 10.07
C ALA A 234 -1.80 9.11 9.79
N GLY A 235 -1.98 7.97 9.15
CA GLY A 235 -3.33 7.52 8.84
C GLY A 235 -3.44 6.52 7.73
N SER A 236 -4.67 6.12 7.43
CA SER A 236 -4.95 5.33 6.22
C SER A 236 -5.02 6.24 5.00
N SER A 237 -5.46 5.70 3.85
CA SER A 237 -5.79 6.53 2.68
C SER A 237 -6.95 7.49 2.91
N GLY A 238 -7.61 7.42 4.07
CA GLY A 238 -8.51 8.45 4.57
C GLY A 238 -7.87 9.85 4.61
N VAL A 239 -6.56 9.94 4.84
CA VAL A 239 -5.80 11.20 4.75
C VAL A 239 -5.86 11.76 3.33
N GLU A 240 -5.50 10.96 2.32
CA GLU A 240 -5.56 11.37 0.91
C GLU A 240 -6.96 11.79 0.51
N TYR A 241 -7.99 11.00 0.83
CA TYR A 241 -9.37 11.33 0.45
C TYR A 241 -9.88 12.62 1.14
N ALA A 242 -9.49 12.85 2.40
CA ALA A 242 -9.80 14.09 3.10
C ALA A 242 -9.08 15.30 2.48
N LEU A 243 -7.78 15.16 2.16
CA LEU A 243 -6.98 16.21 1.52
C LEU A 243 -7.48 16.53 0.12
N LEU A 244 -7.81 15.53 -0.69
CA LEU A 244 -8.38 15.71 -2.03
C LEU A 244 -9.65 16.55 -2.00
N SER A 245 -10.54 16.30 -1.03
CA SER A 245 -11.74 17.11 -0.82
C SER A 245 -11.40 18.56 -0.48
N ALA A 246 -10.48 18.76 0.48
CA ALA A 246 -10.09 20.09 0.92
C ALA A 246 -9.34 20.90 -0.16
N TRP A 247 -8.45 20.25 -0.92
CA TRP A 247 -7.74 20.84 -2.05
C TRP A 247 -8.68 21.26 -3.18
N ARG A 248 -9.73 20.49 -3.46
CA ARG A 248 -10.78 20.91 -4.42
C ARG A 248 -11.50 22.16 -3.97
N GLN A 249 -11.91 22.21 -2.70
CA GLN A 249 -12.64 23.36 -2.16
C GLN A 249 -11.79 24.63 -2.15
N ASN A 250 -10.48 24.49 -1.92
CA ASN A 250 -9.53 25.59 -1.93
C ASN A 250 -8.96 25.90 -3.33
N GLY A 251 -9.42 25.21 -4.39
CA GLY A 251 -8.96 25.43 -5.77
C GLY A 251 -7.51 25.02 -6.04
N VAL A 252 -6.90 24.20 -5.17
CA VAL A 252 -5.55 23.64 -5.35
C VAL A 252 -5.51 22.60 -6.46
N ILE A 253 -6.60 21.82 -6.60
CA ILE A 253 -6.79 20.86 -7.69
C ILE A 253 -8.15 21.05 -8.36
N GLY A 254 -8.30 20.56 -9.60
CA GLY A 254 -9.54 20.65 -10.36
C GLY A 254 -10.68 19.80 -9.80
N GLN A 255 -11.92 20.12 -10.20
CA GLN A 255 -13.14 19.42 -9.77
C GLN A 255 -13.40 18.09 -10.51
N GLY A 256 -12.68 17.81 -11.60
CA GLY A 256 -12.85 16.60 -12.42
C GLY A 256 -11.88 15.47 -12.08
N SER A 257 -12.21 14.25 -12.52
CA SER A 257 -11.25 13.13 -12.60
C SER A 257 -10.34 13.31 -13.82
N ILE A 258 -9.12 12.79 -13.75
CA ILE A 258 -8.24 12.70 -14.92
C ILE A 258 -8.60 11.47 -15.75
N GLU A 259 -8.62 11.65 -17.07
CA GLU A 259 -8.71 10.53 -18.00
C GLU A 259 -7.32 9.87 -18.15
N PHE A 260 -7.26 8.59 -17.81
CA PHE A 260 -6.11 7.75 -18.14
C PHE A 260 -6.27 7.21 -19.56
N ALA A 261 -5.18 7.32 -20.32
CA ALA A 261 -5.07 6.74 -21.65
C ALA A 261 -5.39 5.24 -21.62
N ASP A 262 -5.98 4.75 -22.70
CA ASP A 262 -6.13 3.32 -22.89
C ASP A 262 -4.76 2.67 -23.00
N VAL A 263 -4.51 1.67 -22.16
CA VAL A 263 -3.24 0.93 -22.12
C VAL A 263 -3.24 -0.25 -23.09
N GLY A 264 -4.43 -0.65 -23.57
CA GLY A 264 -4.64 -1.77 -24.47
C GLY A 264 -4.28 -3.15 -23.90
N PRO A 265 -4.66 -4.21 -24.61
CA PRO A 265 -4.26 -5.57 -24.26
C PRO A 265 -2.78 -5.82 -24.59
N VAL A 266 -2.21 -6.83 -23.94
CA VAL A 266 -0.94 -7.46 -24.34
C VAL A 266 -1.18 -8.92 -24.70
N ASP A 267 -0.42 -9.45 -25.64
CA ASP A 267 -0.56 -10.85 -26.08
C ASP A 267 -0.28 -11.84 -24.94
N ARG A 268 0.74 -11.53 -24.12
CA ARG A 268 1.21 -12.40 -23.05
C ARG A 268 1.75 -11.61 -21.87
N LEU A 269 1.50 -12.11 -20.66
CA LEU A 269 2.12 -11.67 -19.43
C LEU A 269 2.55 -12.85 -18.56
N ALA A 270 3.38 -12.56 -17.57
CA ALA A 270 3.75 -13.52 -16.52
C ALA A 270 3.24 -13.05 -15.16
N VAL A 271 2.70 -13.98 -14.38
CA VAL A 271 2.28 -13.79 -12.98
C VAL A 271 3.13 -14.67 -12.09
N VAL A 272 3.61 -14.14 -10.96
CA VAL A 272 4.14 -14.96 -9.85
C VAL A 272 3.30 -14.73 -8.60
N SER A 273 2.97 -15.81 -7.89
CA SER A 273 2.19 -15.73 -6.67
C SER A 273 2.75 -16.59 -5.54
N GLY A 274 2.97 -15.94 -4.40
CA GLY A 274 3.21 -16.58 -3.11
C GLY A 274 1.98 -16.60 -2.19
N SER A 275 0.81 -16.18 -2.68
CA SER A 275 -0.39 -16.01 -1.85
C SER A 275 -1.10 -17.34 -1.60
N VAL A 276 -1.39 -17.62 -0.33
CA VAL A 276 -2.22 -18.76 0.10
C VAL A 276 -3.71 -18.41 0.23
N SER A 277 -4.13 -17.23 -0.23
CA SER A 277 -5.49 -16.75 0.03
C SER A 277 -6.55 -17.44 -0.86
N PRO A 278 -7.80 -17.61 -0.37
CA PRO A 278 -8.90 -18.10 -1.18
C PRO A 278 -9.21 -17.22 -2.40
N THR A 279 -8.97 -15.92 -2.30
CA THR A 279 -9.20 -14.97 -3.39
C THR A 279 -8.20 -15.19 -4.53
N THR A 280 -6.91 -15.30 -4.23
CA THR A 280 -5.91 -15.63 -5.25
C THR A 280 -6.15 -17.02 -5.84
N GLU A 281 -6.60 -17.99 -5.05
CA GLU A 281 -6.99 -19.32 -5.57
C GLU A 281 -8.07 -19.21 -6.66
N ARG A 282 -9.17 -18.51 -6.37
CA ARG A 282 -10.25 -18.30 -7.36
C ARG A 282 -9.75 -17.58 -8.60
N GLN A 283 -8.90 -16.58 -8.44
CA GLN A 283 -8.29 -15.84 -9.56
C GLN A 283 -7.42 -16.73 -10.45
N ILE A 284 -6.59 -17.61 -9.87
CA ILE A 284 -5.77 -18.56 -10.63
C ILE A 284 -6.68 -19.52 -11.41
N ARG A 285 -7.70 -20.08 -10.75
CA ARG A 285 -8.66 -21.00 -11.40
C ARG A 285 -9.43 -20.32 -12.52
N ASN A 286 -9.90 -19.10 -12.30
CA ASN A 286 -10.60 -18.32 -13.34
C ASN A 286 -9.67 -18.00 -14.52
N ALA A 287 -8.42 -17.62 -14.27
CA ALA A 287 -7.46 -17.31 -15.32
C ALA A 287 -7.16 -18.51 -16.24
N VAL A 288 -7.21 -19.75 -15.73
CA VAL A 288 -7.11 -20.95 -16.58
C VAL A 288 -8.24 -21.00 -17.61
N HIS A 289 -9.47 -20.66 -17.21
CA HIS A 289 -10.60 -20.55 -18.14
C HIS A 289 -10.40 -19.41 -19.15
N ASP A 290 -9.70 -18.34 -18.76
CA ASP A 290 -9.33 -17.20 -19.62
C ASP A 290 -8.07 -17.46 -20.49
N GLY A 291 -7.62 -18.71 -20.57
CA GLY A 291 -6.53 -19.12 -21.46
C GLY A 291 -5.12 -18.94 -20.90
N PHE A 292 -4.97 -18.72 -19.59
CA PHE A 292 -3.68 -18.77 -18.91
C PHE A 292 -3.25 -20.21 -18.68
N GLU A 293 -1.94 -20.39 -18.70
CA GLU A 293 -1.31 -21.63 -18.30
C GLU A 293 -0.71 -21.49 -16.91
N THR A 294 -0.86 -22.53 -16.07
CA THR A 294 -0.32 -22.48 -14.72
C THR A 294 0.89 -23.40 -14.55
N ILE A 295 1.78 -23.05 -13.63
CA ILE A 295 2.98 -23.78 -13.27
C ILE A 295 3.08 -23.75 -11.74
N ALA A 296 2.78 -24.88 -11.10
CA ALA A 296 2.98 -25.02 -9.66
C ALA A 296 4.49 -25.08 -9.38
N ILE A 297 4.94 -24.36 -8.36
CA ILE A 297 6.32 -24.47 -7.85
C ILE A 297 6.26 -24.88 -6.39
N ASP A 298 7.01 -25.91 -6.02
CA ASP A 298 7.12 -26.33 -4.62
C ASP A 298 7.88 -25.25 -3.81
N PRO A 299 7.21 -24.58 -2.84
CA PRO A 299 7.87 -23.56 -2.03
C PRO A 299 9.02 -24.11 -1.19
N LEU A 300 8.98 -25.38 -0.77
CA LEU A 300 10.06 -25.98 0.02
C LEU A 300 11.30 -26.23 -0.83
N ALA A 301 11.11 -26.65 -2.08
CA ALA A 301 12.22 -26.78 -3.04
C ALA A 301 12.84 -25.42 -3.39
N LEU A 302 12.05 -24.34 -3.46
CA LEU A 302 12.59 -22.99 -3.71
C LEU A 302 13.39 -22.42 -2.54
N VAL A 303 13.24 -22.96 -1.33
CA VAL A 303 14.00 -22.50 -0.16
C VAL A 303 15.11 -23.46 0.24
N SER A 304 15.21 -24.63 -0.41
CA SER A 304 16.27 -25.63 -0.18
C SER A 304 17.55 -25.33 -0.99
N GLU A 305 18.49 -26.28 -0.99
CA GLU A 305 19.70 -26.27 -1.82
C GLU A 305 19.39 -26.44 -3.32
N ASP A 306 18.24 -27.02 -3.67
CA ASP A 306 17.76 -27.21 -5.05
C ASP A 306 17.16 -25.94 -5.69
N SER A 307 17.13 -24.83 -4.95
CA SER A 307 16.45 -23.58 -5.32
C SER A 307 16.74 -23.12 -6.75
N GLU A 308 18.01 -23.07 -7.16
CA GLU A 308 18.41 -22.60 -8.49
C GLU A 308 17.93 -23.55 -9.60
N ARG A 309 18.04 -24.87 -9.38
CA ARG A 309 17.57 -25.87 -10.33
C ARG A 309 16.05 -25.78 -10.50
N CYS A 310 15.29 -25.65 -9.40
CA CYS A 310 13.84 -25.46 -9.47
C CYS A 310 13.46 -24.14 -10.17
N ALA A 311 14.19 -23.05 -9.93
CA ALA A 311 13.98 -21.78 -10.63
C ALA A 311 14.27 -21.91 -12.13
N ASP A 312 15.33 -22.61 -12.52
CA ASP A 312 15.67 -22.89 -13.92
C ASP A 312 14.59 -23.69 -14.63
N GLU A 313 14.10 -24.77 -14.00
CA GLU A 313 13.00 -25.58 -14.51
C GLU A 313 11.72 -24.77 -14.68
N ALA A 314 11.40 -23.91 -13.71
CA ALA A 314 10.25 -23.02 -13.78
C ALA A 314 10.38 -22.04 -14.96
N VAL A 315 11.54 -21.39 -15.12
CA VAL A 315 11.80 -20.46 -16.24
C VAL A 315 11.69 -21.18 -17.58
N GLN A 316 12.32 -22.36 -17.74
CA GLN A 316 12.23 -23.15 -18.97
C GLN A 316 10.79 -23.55 -19.30
N SER A 317 10.02 -23.96 -18.29
CA SER A 317 8.59 -24.28 -18.46
C SER A 317 7.79 -23.05 -18.89
N GLY A 318 7.96 -21.91 -18.21
CA GLY A 318 7.32 -20.65 -18.56
C GLY A 318 7.62 -20.19 -19.97
N THR A 319 8.90 -20.15 -20.34
CA THR A 319 9.37 -19.78 -21.67
C THR A 319 8.71 -20.63 -22.76
N ARG A 320 8.60 -21.96 -22.57
CA ARG A 320 7.92 -22.83 -23.56
C ARG A 320 6.46 -22.42 -23.77
N LYS A 321 5.72 -22.15 -22.70
CA LYS A 321 4.30 -21.76 -22.77
C LYS A 321 4.11 -20.34 -23.33
N LEU A 322 4.98 -19.41 -22.93
CA LEU A 322 5.00 -18.05 -23.49
C LEU A 322 5.27 -18.05 -25.00
N LYS A 323 6.15 -18.92 -25.49
CA LYS A 323 6.42 -19.08 -26.94
C LYS A 323 5.24 -19.68 -27.72
N GLN A 324 4.29 -20.31 -27.03
CA GLN A 324 3.01 -20.75 -27.60
C GLN A 324 1.94 -19.64 -27.58
N GLY A 325 2.30 -18.41 -27.19
CA GLY A 325 1.37 -17.28 -27.10
C GLY A 325 0.46 -17.31 -25.87
N LYS A 326 0.81 -18.10 -24.85
CA LYS A 326 0.02 -18.20 -23.60
C LYS A 326 0.61 -17.32 -22.51
N SER A 327 -0.26 -16.65 -21.75
CA SER A 327 0.15 -16.04 -20.48
C SER A 327 0.38 -17.13 -19.42
N VAL A 328 1.31 -16.91 -18.50
CA VAL A 328 1.71 -17.92 -17.50
C VAL A 328 1.52 -17.43 -16.07
N ILE A 329 1.09 -18.34 -15.19
CA ILE A 329 0.96 -18.10 -13.75
C ILE A 329 1.79 -19.11 -12.98
N PHE A 330 2.78 -18.63 -12.26
CA PHE A 330 3.53 -19.40 -11.28
C PHE A 330 2.92 -19.20 -9.90
N TYR A 331 2.69 -20.29 -9.19
CA TYR A 331 2.12 -20.23 -7.85
C TYR A 331 2.74 -21.26 -6.92
N THR A 332 2.93 -20.89 -5.66
CA THR A 332 3.47 -21.78 -4.63
C THR A 332 2.40 -22.46 -3.79
N ALA A 333 1.17 -21.97 -3.85
CA ALA A 333 0.01 -22.56 -3.20
C ALA A 333 -1.26 -22.24 -4.00
N LEU A 334 -2.18 -23.20 -4.06
CA LEU A 334 -3.51 -23.04 -4.65
C LEU A 334 -4.54 -22.95 -3.53
N GLY A 335 -4.51 -21.84 -2.80
CA GLY A 335 -5.39 -21.58 -1.67
C GLY A 335 -4.94 -22.21 -0.34
N PRO A 336 -5.73 -22.05 0.74
CA PRO A 336 -5.31 -22.42 2.10
C PRO A 336 -5.05 -23.91 2.29
N SER A 337 -5.70 -24.77 1.50
CA SER A 337 -5.52 -26.22 1.60
C SER A 337 -4.13 -26.71 1.15
N ALA A 338 -3.42 -25.88 0.38
CA ALA A 338 -2.07 -26.14 -0.09
C ALA A 338 -1.01 -25.34 0.71
N ASP A 339 -1.41 -24.70 1.81
CA ASP A 339 -0.51 -23.92 2.65
C ASP A 339 0.44 -24.82 3.44
N VAL A 340 1.73 -24.72 3.14
CA VAL A 340 2.82 -25.37 3.88
C VAL A 340 3.62 -24.36 4.71
N GLY A 341 3.00 -23.22 5.06
CA GLY A 341 3.60 -22.10 5.77
C GLY A 341 4.31 -22.51 7.06
N VAL A 342 3.75 -23.44 7.83
CA VAL A 342 4.40 -23.99 9.04
C VAL A 342 5.77 -24.60 8.72
N HIS A 343 5.90 -25.29 7.59
CA HIS A 343 7.17 -25.88 7.17
C HIS A 343 8.16 -24.84 6.64
N ILE A 344 7.64 -23.82 5.94
CA ILE A 344 8.45 -22.69 5.48
C ILE A 344 9.01 -21.92 6.70
N ASP A 345 8.19 -21.67 7.71
CA ASP A 345 8.55 -20.89 8.90
C ASP A 345 9.58 -21.59 9.81
N MET A 346 9.71 -22.91 9.72
CA MET A 346 10.80 -23.65 10.38
C MET A 346 12.18 -23.31 9.81
N VAL A 347 12.24 -22.78 8.59
CA VAL A 347 13.49 -22.37 7.93
C VAL A 347 13.63 -20.86 8.05
N ALA A 348 14.61 -20.41 8.85
CA ALA A 348 14.86 -19.00 9.08
C ALA A 348 15.07 -18.24 7.75
N GLY A 349 14.29 -17.18 7.52
CA GLY A 349 14.36 -16.34 6.32
C GLY A 349 13.76 -16.96 5.05
N ALA A 350 13.10 -18.12 5.13
CA ALA A 350 12.58 -18.81 3.95
C ALA A 350 11.52 -18.01 3.17
N ARG A 351 10.64 -17.25 3.83
CA ARG A 351 9.67 -16.38 3.15
C ARG A 351 10.35 -15.32 2.28
N HIS A 352 11.46 -14.75 2.77
CA HIS A 352 12.26 -13.77 2.02
C HIS A 352 12.94 -14.43 0.83
N LYS A 353 13.57 -15.60 1.05
CA LYS A 353 14.18 -16.38 -0.02
C LYS A 353 13.15 -16.75 -1.10
N LEU A 354 11.96 -17.20 -0.69
CA LEU A 354 10.87 -17.54 -1.61
C LEU A 354 10.47 -16.35 -2.49
N GLY A 355 10.25 -15.17 -1.89
CA GLY A 355 9.96 -13.95 -2.64
C GLY A 355 11.07 -13.55 -3.61
N ASN A 356 12.33 -13.67 -3.19
CA ASN A 356 13.49 -13.41 -4.06
C ASN A 356 13.55 -14.39 -5.24
N VAL A 357 13.33 -15.69 -5.01
CA VAL A 357 13.39 -16.68 -6.09
C VAL A 357 12.24 -16.45 -7.08
N LEU A 358 11.01 -16.22 -6.60
CA LEU A 358 9.88 -15.89 -7.47
C LEU A 358 10.12 -14.60 -8.28
N GLY A 359 10.67 -13.56 -7.66
CA GLY A 359 11.04 -12.34 -8.36
C GLY A 359 12.13 -12.56 -9.41
N SER A 360 13.11 -13.43 -9.13
CA SER A 360 14.16 -13.82 -10.07
C SER A 360 13.58 -14.58 -11.27
N VAL A 361 12.69 -15.54 -11.03
CA VAL A 361 11.96 -16.26 -12.10
C VAL A 361 11.20 -15.27 -12.98
N LEU A 362 10.45 -14.34 -12.38
CA LEU A 362 9.70 -13.32 -13.13
C LEU A 362 10.63 -12.44 -13.97
N ARG A 363 11.72 -11.93 -13.36
CA ARG A 363 12.71 -11.11 -14.07
C ARG A 363 13.30 -11.83 -15.28
N ARG A 364 13.71 -13.09 -15.10
CA ARG A 364 14.31 -13.89 -16.18
C ARG A 364 13.34 -14.11 -17.34
N LEU A 365 12.05 -14.26 -17.06
CA LEU A 365 11.01 -14.34 -18.10
C LEU A 365 10.81 -13.01 -18.81
N ILE A 366 10.78 -11.89 -18.07
CA ILE A 366 10.70 -10.55 -18.66
C ILE A 366 11.89 -10.30 -19.61
N GLU A 367 13.10 -10.61 -19.17
CA GLU A 367 14.34 -10.44 -19.94
C GLU A 367 14.38 -11.32 -21.19
N SER A 368 14.10 -12.62 -21.04
CA SER A 368 14.23 -13.59 -22.14
C SER A 368 13.11 -13.53 -23.17
N GLU A 369 11.90 -13.15 -22.75
CA GLU A 369 10.72 -13.13 -23.61
C GLU A 369 10.24 -11.71 -23.96
N GLY A 370 10.94 -10.67 -23.48
CA GLY A 370 10.59 -9.27 -23.78
C GLY A 370 9.19 -8.89 -23.32
N LEU A 371 8.76 -9.37 -22.15
CA LEU A 371 7.40 -9.14 -21.66
C LEU A 371 7.23 -7.67 -21.24
N SER A 372 6.20 -7.02 -21.77
CA SER A 372 5.86 -5.63 -21.42
C SER A 372 4.96 -5.51 -20.19
N ARG A 373 4.32 -6.62 -19.75
CA ARG A 373 3.41 -6.64 -18.61
C ARG A 373 3.65 -7.82 -17.68
N ALA A 374 3.54 -7.59 -16.38
CA ALA A 374 3.71 -8.60 -15.33
C ALA A 374 2.79 -8.37 -14.13
N VAL A 375 2.54 -9.42 -13.34
CA VAL A 375 1.80 -9.32 -12.08
C VAL A 375 2.53 -10.05 -10.97
N ILE A 376 2.57 -9.46 -9.78
CA ILE A 376 3.00 -10.12 -8.55
C ILE A 376 1.83 -10.19 -7.58
N ALA A 377 1.53 -11.36 -7.04
CA ALA A 377 0.40 -11.57 -6.13
C ALA A 377 0.83 -12.18 -4.78
N GLY A 378 0.53 -11.47 -3.70
CA GLY A 378 0.80 -11.85 -2.31
C GLY A 378 1.59 -10.78 -1.57
N GLY A 379 1.13 -10.30 -0.41
CA GLY A 379 1.68 -9.13 0.28
C GLY A 379 3.20 -9.20 0.52
N ASP A 380 3.63 -10.08 1.42
CA ASP A 380 5.05 -10.18 1.81
C ASP A 380 5.95 -10.65 0.66
N THR A 381 5.44 -11.56 -0.18
CA THR A 381 6.14 -12.04 -1.37
C THR A 381 6.37 -10.91 -2.38
N SER A 382 5.43 -9.97 -2.50
CA SER A 382 5.49 -8.88 -3.48
C SER A 382 6.66 -7.95 -3.26
N SER A 383 6.91 -7.56 -2.01
CA SER A 383 7.99 -6.62 -1.68
C SER A 383 9.36 -7.20 -2.06
N HIS A 384 9.62 -8.46 -1.73
CA HIS A 384 10.90 -9.13 -2.07
C HIS A 384 11.00 -9.42 -3.56
N ALA A 385 9.93 -9.90 -4.19
CA ALA A 385 9.93 -10.19 -5.62
C ALA A 385 10.15 -8.92 -6.46
N LEU A 386 9.58 -7.79 -6.05
CA LEU A 386 9.72 -6.51 -6.76
C LEU A 386 11.17 -6.00 -6.74
N ARG A 387 11.89 -6.15 -5.62
CA ARG A 387 13.33 -5.79 -5.54
C ARG A 387 14.17 -6.53 -6.58
N GLN A 388 13.83 -7.78 -6.88
CA GLN A 388 14.54 -8.56 -7.89
C GLN A 388 14.34 -8.05 -9.30
N LEU A 389 13.27 -7.28 -9.56
CA LEU A 389 13.02 -6.65 -10.86
C LEU A 389 13.87 -5.39 -11.08
N LYS A 390 14.64 -4.92 -10.08
CA LYS A 390 15.50 -3.73 -10.17
C LYS A 390 14.74 -2.47 -10.62
N ILE A 391 13.52 -2.32 -10.10
CA ILE A 391 12.68 -1.15 -10.31
C ILE A 391 13.04 -0.12 -9.24
N ASP A 392 13.19 1.14 -9.64
CA ASP A 392 13.51 2.24 -8.72
C ASP A 392 12.23 2.99 -8.29
N ALA A 393 11.29 3.17 -9.23
CA ALA A 393 10.05 3.89 -8.98
C ALA A 393 8.86 3.35 -9.80
N LEU A 394 7.66 3.68 -9.33
CA LEU A 394 6.39 3.38 -9.97
C LEU A 394 5.56 4.64 -10.14
N THR A 395 4.76 4.69 -11.20
CA THR A 395 3.68 5.67 -11.40
C THR A 395 2.41 4.95 -11.81
N THR A 396 1.24 5.47 -11.47
CA THR A 396 -0.04 4.89 -11.90
C THR A 396 -0.17 4.96 -13.42
N LEU A 397 -0.41 3.81 -14.07
CA LEU A 397 -0.65 3.72 -15.51
C LEU A 397 -2.13 3.47 -15.82
N LEU A 398 -2.78 2.57 -15.07
CA LEU A 398 -4.22 2.32 -15.12
C LEU A 398 -4.75 2.18 -13.69
N PRO A 399 -5.59 3.10 -13.19
CA PRO A 399 -6.27 2.92 -11.92
C PRO A 399 -7.34 1.85 -12.04
N LEU A 400 -7.51 1.07 -10.99
CA LEU A 400 -8.49 0.01 -10.83
C LEU A 400 -9.24 0.23 -9.51
N PRO A 401 -10.20 1.18 -9.47
CA PRO A 401 -10.86 1.60 -8.22
C PRO A 401 -11.67 0.49 -7.54
N HIS A 402 -12.03 -0.57 -8.28
CA HIS A 402 -12.68 -1.75 -7.74
C HIS A 402 -11.70 -2.72 -7.05
N THR A 403 -10.40 -2.48 -7.18
CA THR A 403 -9.32 -3.25 -6.57
C THR A 403 -8.32 -2.31 -5.89
N PRO A 404 -8.74 -1.57 -4.85
CA PRO A 404 -7.94 -0.49 -4.27
C PRO A 404 -6.54 -0.96 -3.86
N GLY A 405 -5.53 -0.15 -4.23
CA GLY A 405 -4.14 -0.44 -3.93
C GLY A 405 -3.48 -1.45 -4.85
N SER A 406 -4.16 -1.90 -5.91
CA SER A 406 -3.62 -2.84 -6.90
C SER A 406 -3.73 -2.33 -8.35
N PRO A 407 -3.40 -1.05 -8.65
CA PRO A 407 -3.45 -0.52 -10.02
C PRO A 407 -2.41 -1.18 -10.92
N LEU A 408 -2.57 -1.02 -12.23
CA LEU A 408 -1.45 -1.23 -13.16
C LEU A 408 -0.53 -0.02 -13.06
N CYS A 409 0.73 -0.27 -12.76
CA CYS A 409 1.77 0.74 -12.63
C CYS A 409 2.70 0.71 -13.85
N LEU A 410 3.33 1.84 -14.15
CA LEU A 410 4.49 1.92 -15.03
C LEU A 410 5.75 1.93 -14.15
N ALA A 411 6.67 1.02 -14.43
CA ALA A 411 7.94 0.91 -13.75
C ALA A 411 9.02 1.79 -14.38
N HIS A 412 9.81 2.40 -13.53
CA HIS A 412 10.91 3.28 -13.91
C HIS A 412 12.17 2.82 -13.20
N GLY A 413 13.29 2.87 -13.91
CA GLY A 413 14.58 2.65 -13.29
C GLY A 413 15.73 2.75 -14.27
N SER A 414 16.91 2.34 -13.83
CA SER A 414 18.11 2.28 -14.67
C SER A 414 18.28 0.92 -15.36
N TYR A 415 17.54 -0.10 -14.93
CA TYR A 415 17.64 -1.44 -15.50
C TYR A 415 16.79 -1.58 -16.77
N GLY A 416 17.44 -1.66 -17.93
CA GLY A 416 16.80 -1.65 -19.25
C GLY A 416 15.61 -2.62 -19.41
N PRO A 417 15.72 -3.90 -19.03
CA PRO A 417 14.63 -4.87 -19.20
C PRO A 417 13.34 -4.57 -18.43
N THR A 418 13.40 -3.80 -17.34
CA THR A 418 12.23 -3.49 -16.51
C THR A 418 11.87 -2.01 -16.49
N ASN A 419 12.70 -1.13 -17.05
CA ASN A 419 12.36 0.27 -17.26
C ASN A 419 11.31 0.38 -18.38
N GLY A 420 10.10 0.83 -18.03
CA GLY A 420 8.93 0.83 -18.90
C GLY A 420 8.04 -0.40 -18.76
N LEU A 421 8.35 -1.34 -17.85
CA LEU A 421 7.50 -2.50 -17.56
C LEU A 421 6.17 -2.03 -16.97
N GLN A 422 5.06 -2.58 -17.45
CA GLN A 422 3.76 -2.40 -16.86
C GLN A 422 3.54 -3.48 -15.79
N ILE A 423 3.40 -3.11 -14.53
CA ILE A 423 3.37 -4.07 -13.44
C ILE A 423 2.23 -3.80 -12.47
N ALA A 424 1.53 -4.86 -12.08
CA ALA A 424 0.53 -4.79 -11.03
C ALA A 424 0.95 -5.62 -9.82
N LEU A 425 0.72 -5.09 -8.62
CA LEU A 425 1.06 -5.75 -7.37
C LEU A 425 -0.20 -5.88 -6.52
N LYS A 426 -0.55 -7.11 -6.18
CA LYS A 426 -1.85 -7.44 -5.61
C LYS A 426 -1.69 -8.09 -4.24
N GLY A 427 -2.30 -7.49 -3.22
CA GLY A 427 -2.50 -8.14 -1.93
C GLY A 427 -3.33 -9.42 -2.09
N GLY A 428 -3.15 -10.39 -1.19
CA GLY A 428 -3.82 -11.70 -1.32
C GLY A 428 -5.35 -11.58 -1.44
N GLN A 429 -5.95 -10.72 -0.63
CA GLN A 429 -7.41 -10.54 -0.57
C GLN A 429 -7.97 -9.53 -1.59
N VAL A 430 -7.14 -8.95 -2.46
CA VAL A 430 -7.53 -7.90 -3.40
C VAL A 430 -7.90 -8.49 -4.76
N GLY A 431 -8.85 -7.86 -5.45
CA GLY A 431 -9.22 -8.17 -6.83
C GLY A 431 -10.48 -9.03 -6.98
N SER A 432 -11.16 -8.88 -8.11
CA SER A 432 -12.20 -9.81 -8.57
C SER A 432 -11.58 -11.11 -9.09
N ASP A 433 -12.39 -12.14 -9.36
CA ASP A 433 -11.90 -13.40 -9.91
C ASP A 433 -11.26 -13.22 -11.31
N GLY A 434 -11.69 -12.20 -12.07
CA GLY A 434 -11.17 -11.86 -13.40
C GLY A 434 -9.90 -11.00 -13.43
N TYR A 435 -9.28 -10.73 -12.28
CA TYR A 435 -8.20 -9.74 -12.15
C TYR A 435 -7.00 -9.98 -13.10
N PHE A 436 -6.51 -11.21 -13.23
CA PHE A 436 -5.35 -11.47 -14.08
C PHE A 436 -5.63 -11.23 -15.58
N ALA A 437 -6.82 -11.63 -16.04
CA ALA A 437 -7.26 -11.35 -17.41
C ALA A 437 -7.51 -9.85 -17.61
N GLN A 438 -8.11 -9.17 -16.63
CA GLN A 438 -8.29 -7.72 -16.64
C GLN A 438 -6.96 -6.98 -16.85
N ILE A 439 -5.91 -7.37 -16.12
CA ILE A 439 -4.56 -6.80 -16.30
C ILE A 439 -3.98 -7.11 -17.68
N ARG A 440 -4.09 -8.36 -18.17
CA ARG A 440 -3.64 -8.72 -19.53
C ARG A 440 -4.33 -7.90 -20.60
N ASP A 441 -5.64 -7.69 -20.45
CA ASP A 441 -6.46 -7.05 -21.47
C ASP A 441 -6.45 -5.51 -21.36
N GLY A 442 -5.88 -4.95 -20.27
CA GLY A 442 -5.84 -3.50 -20.05
C GLY A 442 -7.20 -2.88 -19.70
N ARG A 443 -8.11 -3.68 -19.14
CA ARG A 443 -9.51 -3.27 -18.90
C ARG A 443 -9.67 -2.50 -17.60
N LYS A 444 -10.43 -1.39 -17.64
CA LYS A 444 -10.80 -0.59 -16.46
C LYS A 444 -11.79 -1.31 -15.54
N ASN A 445 -12.64 -2.19 -16.10
CA ASN A 445 -13.71 -2.93 -15.40
C ASN A 445 -13.62 -4.44 -15.63
#